data_AF-A0A523EF27-F1
#
_entry.id   AF-A0A523EF27-F1
#
_cell.length_a   1.000
_cell.length_b   1.000
_cell.length_c   1.000
_cell.angle_alpha   90.00
_cell.angle_beta   90.00
_cell.angle_gamma   90.00
#
_symmetry.space_group_name_H-M   'P 1'
#
loop_
_entity.id
_entity.type
_entity.pdbx_description
1 polymer ?
#
loop_
_entity_poly.entity_id
_entity_poly.type
_entity_poly.pdbx_seq_one_letter_code
_entity_poly.pdbx_strand_id
1 'polypeptide(L)'
;MFAGWLDVEEDSHPHGLCHLLPGPGRRILGDSAPGVPFARHRPHGSPPLTPAHIDFSESAPGQGACGRTDTMSGSNNRMEYLSSGGVSGAFLLMTLLVAVLDPSIPAASTAGESDPTAGSQEDRAAGVYIQEIQQWHAARVASLRSENGWLTLVGLAWLGPGENSFGSDPDSAVILPAGKAPARAGVFLLDDDGVTVVPVAEGVLLDGRPATRRRLRADADGSPDILTVGSLRLHIIRRGEKYGVRIKDPASSRRREFAGVETFPLDPAWRIEGRWEAYPEPRQRQVPTVTGTPAAMFAPGRAHFTLAGQKMTLEPVMDSPQDQELFFIFKDKTTGRDTYGGGRFLYSPLPRDGRVILDFNKAYNPPCAFTPYATCPLPPPGNTLPIRVEAGEKKVNSHGT
;
A
#
# COMPACT_ATOMS: atom_id res chain seq x y z
N MET A 1 57.60 -21.76 -20.01
CA MET A 1 59.01 -21.35 -20.22
C MET A 1 59.04 -19.83 -20.27
N PHE A 2 59.83 -19.24 -19.34
CA PHE A 2 60.44 -17.90 -19.32
C PHE A 2 59.56 -16.66 -19.56
N ALA A 3 59.27 -15.86 -18.51
CA ALA A 3 60.10 -14.77 -17.93
C ALA A 3 59.95 -13.45 -18.73
N GLY A 4 59.79 -12.25 -18.19
CA GLY A 4 59.98 -11.65 -16.86
C GLY A 4 60.42 -10.18 -17.08
N TRP A 5 60.38 -9.35 -16.01
CA TRP A 5 60.90 -7.96 -15.88
C TRP A 5 60.02 -6.82 -16.45
N LEU A 6 59.88 -5.60 -15.89
CA LEU A 6 60.49 -4.90 -14.73
C LEU A 6 59.62 -3.70 -14.29
N ASP A 7 59.65 -3.40 -12.99
CA ASP A 7 59.30 -2.12 -12.35
C ASP A 7 60.09 -0.92 -12.88
N VAL A 8 59.55 0.31 -12.75
CA VAL A 8 60.23 1.53 -12.25
C VAL A 8 59.18 2.57 -11.78
N GLU A 9 59.31 3.02 -10.53
CA GLU A 9 58.75 4.24 -9.90
C GLU A 9 59.31 5.53 -10.53
N GLU A 10 58.55 6.64 -10.57
CA GLU A 10 59.03 7.92 -9.98
C GLU A 10 57.96 9.03 -9.91
N ASP A 11 58.12 9.81 -8.85
CA ASP A 11 57.44 11.02 -8.41
C ASP A 11 57.27 12.12 -9.45
N SER A 12 56.25 12.99 -9.26
CA SER A 12 56.48 14.42 -8.96
C SER A 12 55.18 15.24 -8.85
N HIS A 13 54.99 15.87 -7.68
CA HIS A 13 54.23 17.14 -7.55
C HIS A 13 55.11 18.30 -8.04
N PRO A 14 54.52 19.44 -8.44
CA PRO A 14 54.74 20.61 -7.60
C PRO A 14 53.55 21.59 -7.46
N HIS A 15 53.70 22.33 -6.37
CA HIS A 15 53.05 23.54 -5.86
C HIS A 15 52.64 24.64 -6.86
N GLY A 16 51.59 25.38 -6.50
CA GLY A 16 51.32 26.75 -6.92
C GLY A 16 50.41 27.48 -5.93
N LEU A 17 50.98 28.41 -5.16
CA LEU A 17 50.38 29.24 -4.11
C LEU A 17 50.57 30.72 -4.50
N CYS A 18 49.53 31.56 -4.41
CA CYS A 18 49.60 33.04 -4.38
C CYS A 18 48.22 33.59 -3.92
N HIS A 19 48.06 34.01 -2.65
CA HIS A 19 48.12 35.39 -2.09
C HIS A 19 46.80 36.21 -2.25
N LEU A 20 46.05 36.47 -1.15
CA LEU A 20 45.97 37.69 -0.28
C LEU A 20 45.34 38.92 -1.00
N LEU A 21 44.42 39.76 -0.50
CA LEU A 21 43.74 40.06 0.79
C LEU A 21 42.55 41.05 0.52
N PRO A 22 41.74 41.44 1.53
CA PRO A 22 40.39 42.04 1.39
C PRO A 22 40.24 43.52 1.83
N GLY A 23 39.02 44.07 1.69
CA GLY A 23 38.46 45.18 2.50
C GLY A 23 37.47 46.07 1.72
N PRO A 24 36.69 46.98 2.36
CA PRO A 24 36.34 47.14 3.78
C PRO A 24 34.80 47.24 4.03
N GLY A 25 34.39 47.28 5.31
CA GLY A 25 32.98 47.32 5.75
C GLY A 25 32.42 48.69 6.15
N ARG A 26 31.17 48.71 6.65
CA ARG A 26 30.64 49.69 7.61
C ARG A 26 29.32 49.23 8.26
N ARG A 27 29.24 49.41 9.59
CA ARG A 27 28.04 49.36 10.45
C ARG A 27 27.37 50.74 10.52
N ILE A 28 26.05 50.79 10.74
CA ILE A 28 25.28 51.79 11.53
C ILE A 28 24.09 50.99 12.14
N LEU A 29 23.98 50.74 13.47
CA LEU A 29 23.21 51.49 14.51
C LEU A 29 21.78 51.88 14.03
N GLY A 30 20.64 51.58 14.68
CA GLY A 30 20.32 51.42 16.09
C GLY A 30 19.43 52.59 16.53
N ASP A 31 18.12 52.35 16.79
CA ASP A 31 17.24 52.99 17.80
C ASP A 31 15.74 52.78 17.45
N SER A 32 14.92 52.14 18.31
CA SER A 32 14.17 52.71 19.46
C SER A 32 13.05 53.65 18.96
N ALA A 33 11.73 53.51 19.21
CA ALA A 33 11.00 53.29 20.47
C ALA A 33 9.45 53.15 20.18
N PRO A 34 8.50 53.14 21.17
CA PRO A 34 7.26 52.32 21.15
C PRO A 34 5.90 53.07 21.31
N GLY A 35 4.78 52.29 21.31
CA GLY A 35 3.45 52.59 21.91
C GLY A 35 2.54 53.53 21.09
N VAL A 36 1.19 53.48 21.08
CA VAL A 36 0.12 53.07 22.02
C VAL A 36 -1.21 52.93 21.20
N PRO A 37 -2.27 52.22 21.67
CA PRO A 37 -3.41 51.73 20.87
C PRO A 37 -4.72 52.53 21.06
N PHE A 38 -5.86 51.94 20.63
CA PHE A 38 -7.29 52.34 20.66
C PHE A 38 -7.84 52.85 19.30
N ALA A 39 -9.04 52.54 18.79
CA ALA A 39 -10.24 51.87 19.30
C ALA A 39 -11.13 51.33 18.12
N ARG A 40 -12.19 50.62 18.51
CA ARG A 40 -13.22 49.89 17.75
C ARG A 40 -14.14 50.77 16.88
N HIS A 41 -14.64 50.24 15.75
CA HIS A 41 -16.09 50.01 15.49
C HIS A 41 -16.39 49.43 14.08
N ARG A 42 -16.96 48.20 14.08
CA ARG A 42 -18.13 47.62 13.35
C ARG A 42 -18.62 48.11 11.95
N PRO A 43 -19.43 47.29 11.24
CA PRO A 43 -19.17 46.89 9.85
C PRO A 43 -20.19 47.38 8.81
N HIS A 44 -19.83 47.30 7.52
CA HIS A 44 -20.75 47.29 6.39
C HIS A 44 -20.31 46.23 5.37
N GLY A 45 -21.29 45.59 4.73
CA GLY A 45 -21.08 44.42 3.86
C GLY A 45 -21.19 44.68 2.36
N SER A 46 -20.60 43.71 1.62
CA SER A 46 -20.90 43.21 0.27
C SER A 46 -20.42 44.04 -0.94
N PRO A 47 -20.17 43.46 -2.16
CA PRO A 47 -20.34 42.07 -2.62
C PRO A 47 -19.08 41.54 -3.43
N PRO A 48 -19.11 40.56 -4.39
CA PRO A 48 -18.04 39.57 -4.56
C PRO A 48 -17.07 39.83 -5.74
N LEU A 49 -15.90 39.20 -5.72
CA LEU A 49 -14.96 39.16 -6.85
C LEU A 49 -14.53 37.72 -7.16
N THR A 50 -14.70 37.33 -8.42
CA THR A 50 -14.14 36.14 -9.08
C THR A 50 -13.50 36.60 -10.40
N PRO A 51 -12.64 35.82 -11.05
CA PRO A 51 -11.21 35.69 -10.76
C PRO A 51 -10.36 36.28 -11.91
N ALA A 52 -9.18 36.80 -11.58
CA ALA A 52 -8.23 37.26 -12.60
C ALA A 52 -7.39 36.09 -13.13
N HIS A 53 -7.41 35.94 -14.44
CA HIS A 53 -6.47 35.16 -15.24
C HIS A 53 -5.02 35.61 -15.00
N ILE A 54 -4.11 34.66 -14.85
CA ILE A 54 -2.68 34.89 -15.03
C ILE A 54 -2.15 33.77 -15.95
N ASP A 55 -1.85 34.16 -17.19
CA ASP A 55 -0.98 33.45 -18.11
C ASP A 55 0.46 33.53 -17.59
N PHE A 56 1.18 32.41 -17.57
CA PHE A 56 2.64 32.40 -17.63
C PHE A 56 3.12 31.36 -18.64
N SER A 57 3.89 31.88 -19.57
CA SER A 57 4.49 31.24 -20.73
C SER A 57 5.59 30.22 -20.39
N GLU A 58 5.68 29.21 -21.27
CA GLU A 58 6.76 28.24 -21.41
C GLU A 58 8.17 28.85 -21.37
N SER A 59 9.07 28.18 -20.65
CA SER A 59 10.49 28.12 -20.99
C SER A 59 11.11 26.81 -20.48
N ALA A 60 11.74 26.08 -21.39
CA ALA A 60 12.62 24.93 -21.17
C ALA A 60 13.66 24.94 -22.31
N PRO A 61 14.76 24.16 -22.29
CA PRO A 61 15.30 23.31 -21.22
C PRO A 61 16.81 23.56 -20.93
N GLY A 62 17.28 23.09 -19.77
CA GLY A 62 18.71 22.95 -19.44
C GLY A 62 19.03 21.52 -19.01
N GLN A 63 20.07 20.93 -19.60
CA GLN A 63 20.51 19.54 -19.44
C GLN A 63 21.55 19.37 -18.32
N GLY A 64 21.61 18.14 -17.77
CA GLY A 64 22.72 17.59 -16.96
C GLY A 64 22.34 17.37 -15.48
N ALA A 65 22.61 16.25 -14.80
CA ALA A 65 23.36 15.05 -15.15
C ALA A 65 22.95 13.85 -14.24
N CYS A 66 23.39 12.68 -14.70
CA CYS A 66 23.33 11.32 -14.18
C CYS A 66 23.53 11.12 -12.65
N GLY A 67 22.80 10.17 -12.05
CA GLY A 67 23.10 9.66 -10.70
C GLY A 67 22.12 8.62 -10.14
N ARG A 68 22.44 7.33 -10.35
CA ARG A 68 22.07 6.11 -9.59
C ARG A 68 20.60 5.83 -9.27
N THR A 69 20.09 4.78 -9.90
CA THR A 69 18.85 4.08 -9.57
C THR A 69 19.10 3.10 -8.43
N ASP A 70 18.72 3.47 -7.20
CA ASP A 70 18.60 2.52 -6.10
C ASP A 70 17.20 1.91 -6.10
N THR A 71 17.17 0.59 -6.09
CA THR A 71 15.99 -0.27 -6.14
C THR A 71 15.15 -0.13 -4.86
N MET A 72 13.98 0.52 -4.99
CA MET A 72 12.99 0.64 -3.93
C MET A 72 12.18 -0.65 -3.80
N SER A 73 12.29 -1.32 -2.64
CA SER A 73 11.48 -2.47 -2.27
C SER A 73 10.29 -1.99 -1.44
N GLY A 74 9.08 -2.11 -2.01
CA GLY A 74 7.81 -1.74 -1.38
C GLY A 74 7.48 -2.61 -0.16
N SER A 75 6.98 -1.96 0.89
CA SER A 75 6.54 -2.59 2.13
C SER A 75 5.24 -3.37 1.94
N ASN A 76 5.38 -4.69 1.93
CA ASN A 76 4.29 -5.65 1.85
C ASN A 76 3.43 -5.65 3.12
N ASN A 77 2.15 -5.31 3.00
CA ASN A 77 1.10 -5.79 3.92
C ASN A 77 0.40 -7.00 3.28
N ARG A 78 1.22 -8.01 2.97
CA ARG A 78 0.88 -9.23 2.22
C ARG A 78 0.21 -10.23 3.16
N MET A 79 -0.96 -10.74 2.78
CA MET A 79 -1.47 -11.99 3.34
C MET A 79 -0.57 -13.11 2.84
N GLU A 80 0.28 -13.66 3.71
CA GLU A 80 1.08 -14.85 3.40
C GLU A 80 0.14 -16.04 3.17
N TYR A 81 0.11 -16.53 1.93
CA TYR A 81 -0.53 -17.80 1.59
C TYR A 81 0.43 -18.95 1.93
N LEU A 82 0.04 -19.77 2.92
CA LEU A 82 0.68 -21.06 3.19
C LEU A 82 0.36 -22.02 2.04
N SER A 83 1.35 -22.27 1.18
CA SER A 83 1.35 -23.40 0.24
C SER A 83 1.70 -24.67 1.01
N SER A 84 0.77 -25.62 1.02
CA SER A 84 0.90 -26.96 1.59
C SER A 84 2.00 -27.77 0.91
N GLY A 85 2.75 -28.53 1.71
CA GLY A 85 3.98 -29.22 1.33
C GLY A 85 3.85 -30.27 0.22
N GLY A 86 4.86 -30.29 -0.65
CA GLY A 86 5.15 -31.40 -1.56
C GLY A 86 6.06 -32.39 -0.86
N VAL A 87 5.56 -33.61 -0.66
CA VAL A 87 6.30 -34.72 -0.07
C VAL A 87 7.19 -35.34 -1.14
N SER A 88 8.48 -35.46 -0.83
CA SER A 88 9.51 -36.06 -1.69
C SER A 88 9.15 -37.48 -2.14
N GLY A 89 9.32 -37.72 -3.44
CA GLY A 89 9.15 -39.03 -4.07
C GLY A 89 10.21 -40.03 -3.62
N ALA A 90 9.76 -41.22 -3.23
CA ALA A 90 10.57 -42.42 -3.14
C ALA A 90 10.47 -43.19 -4.46
N PHE A 91 11.60 -43.33 -5.15
CA PHE A 91 11.77 -44.23 -6.28
C PHE A 91 11.66 -45.68 -5.80
N LEU A 92 10.72 -46.45 -6.33
CA LEU A 92 10.75 -47.91 -6.28
C LEU A 92 10.84 -48.47 -7.70
N LEU A 93 11.92 -49.21 -7.97
CA LEU A 93 12.08 -50.06 -9.14
C LEU A 93 10.90 -51.03 -9.23
N MET A 94 10.22 -51.10 -10.38
CA MET A 94 9.32 -52.19 -10.69
C MET A 94 9.76 -52.92 -11.96
N THR A 95 10.01 -54.19 -11.77
CA THR A 95 10.55 -55.18 -12.70
C THR A 95 9.55 -55.49 -13.82
N LEU A 96 10.08 -55.60 -15.04
CA LEU A 96 9.36 -55.97 -16.25
C LEU A 96 8.87 -57.43 -16.13
N LEU A 97 7.55 -57.66 -16.16
CA LEU A 97 6.97 -58.99 -16.37
C LEU A 97 6.11 -58.96 -17.64
N VAL A 98 6.60 -59.65 -18.67
CA VAL A 98 5.87 -59.89 -19.92
C VAL A 98 4.82 -60.96 -19.67
N ALA A 99 3.54 -60.61 -19.82
CA ALA A 99 2.44 -61.57 -19.85
C ALA A 99 1.86 -61.65 -21.26
N VAL A 100 1.81 -62.88 -21.76
CA VAL A 100 1.41 -63.31 -23.11
C VAL A 100 -0.10 -63.11 -23.29
N LEU A 101 -0.49 -62.65 -24.48
CA LEU A 101 -1.88 -62.48 -24.93
C LEU A 101 -2.58 -63.84 -25.04
N ASP A 102 -3.77 -63.96 -24.44
CA ASP A 102 -4.73 -65.04 -24.69
C ASP A 102 -6.07 -64.42 -25.12
N PRO A 103 -6.57 -64.63 -26.36
CA PRO A 103 -7.76 -63.96 -26.86
C PRO A 103 -8.95 -64.93 -26.84
N SER A 104 -9.69 -65.05 -25.74
CA SER A 104 -11.00 -65.75 -25.72
C SER A 104 -11.81 -65.52 -24.43
N ILE A 105 -12.48 -64.36 -24.28
CA ILE A 105 -13.66 -64.24 -23.39
C ILE A 105 -14.69 -63.29 -24.04
N PRO A 106 -15.97 -63.70 -24.19
CA PRO A 106 -16.99 -62.88 -24.84
C PRO A 106 -17.46 -61.73 -23.95
N ALA A 107 -17.85 -60.63 -24.59
CA ALA A 107 -18.39 -59.43 -23.95
C ALA A 107 -19.66 -59.73 -23.15
N ALA A 108 -19.55 -59.74 -21.82
CA ALA A 108 -20.69 -59.56 -20.94
C ALA A 108 -20.97 -58.05 -20.83
N SER A 109 -22.11 -57.64 -21.40
CA SER A 109 -22.68 -56.30 -21.24
C SER A 109 -22.88 -56.02 -19.75
N THR A 110 -22.01 -55.19 -19.17
CA THR A 110 -22.31 -54.52 -17.90
C THR A 110 -23.05 -53.25 -18.28
N ALA A 111 -24.36 -53.27 -18.05
CA ALA A 111 -25.13 -52.05 -17.94
C ALA A 111 -24.42 -51.17 -16.91
N GLY A 112 -24.03 -49.96 -17.34
CA GLY A 112 -23.43 -48.96 -16.47
C GLY A 112 -24.47 -48.54 -15.44
N GLU A 113 -24.41 -49.15 -14.27
CA GLU A 113 -25.07 -48.63 -13.08
C GLU A 113 -24.30 -47.36 -12.70
N SER A 114 -24.87 -46.22 -13.08
CA SER A 114 -24.34 -44.91 -12.68
C SER A 114 -24.53 -44.79 -11.19
N ASP A 115 -23.44 -44.93 -10.44
CA ASP A 115 -23.37 -44.68 -9.01
C ASP A 115 -23.90 -43.25 -8.72
N PRO A 116 -25.05 -43.10 -8.04
CA PRO A 116 -25.69 -41.79 -7.83
C PRO A 116 -24.96 -40.94 -6.77
N THR A 117 -23.84 -41.42 -6.23
CA THR A 117 -23.13 -40.78 -5.13
C THR A 117 -21.92 -39.94 -5.58
N ALA A 118 -21.58 -39.95 -6.87
CA ALA A 118 -20.48 -39.16 -7.42
C ALA A 118 -21.00 -37.90 -8.13
N GLY A 119 -21.21 -36.81 -7.39
CA GLY A 119 -21.51 -35.49 -7.97
C GLY A 119 -20.56 -35.14 -9.12
N SER A 120 -21.03 -34.42 -10.14
CA SER A 120 -20.25 -34.23 -11.37
C SER A 120 -18.89 -33.57 -11.09
N GLN A 121 -17.91 -33.74 -11.98
CA GLN A 121 -16.62 -33.05 -11.83
C GLN A 121 -16.79 -31.53 -11.74
N GLU A 122 -17.80 -30.98 -12.43
CA GLU A 122 -18.17 -29.57 -12.37
C GLU A 122 -18.73 -29.18 -10.98
N ASP A 123 -19.60 -30.02 -10.39
CA ASP A 123 -20.12 -29.78 -9.04
C ASP A 123 -19.00 -29.81 -7.99
N ARG A 124 -18.05 -30.73 -8.15
CA ARG A 124 -16.87 -30.81 -7.28
C ARG A 124 -15.98 -29.58 -7.43
N ALA A 125 -15.71 -29.14 -8.66
CA ALA A 125 -14.91 -27.94 -8.92
C ALA A 125 -15.58 -26.66 -8.36
N ALA A 126 -16.90 -26.54 -8.52
CA ALA A 126 -17.69 -25.45 -7.94
C ALA A 126 -17.64 -25.49 -6.41
N GLY A 127 -17.75 -26.68 -5.80
CA GLY A 127 -17.62 -26.85 -4.35
C GLY A 127 -16.26 -26.44 -3.81
N VAL A 128 -15.17 -26.82 -4.49
CA VAL A 128 -13.80 -26.41 -4.14
C VAL A 128 -13.64 -24.89 -4.23
N TYR A 129 -14.15 -24.28 -5.30
CA TYR A 129 -14.08 -22.82 -5.48
C TYR A 129 -14.87 -22.05 -4.40
N ILE A 130 -16.07 -22.53 -4.04
CA ILE A 130 -16.87 -21.92 -2.96
C ILE A 130 -16.08 -21.93 -1.63
N GLN A 131 -15.45 -23.07 -1.31
CA GLN A 131 -14.61 -23.18 -0.12
C GLN A 131 -13.41 -22.23 -0.16
N GLU A 132 -12.77 -22.08 -1.33
CA GLU A 132 -11.66 -21.15 -1.53
C GLU A 132 -12.07 -19.70 -1.20
N ILE A 133 -13.22 -19.23 -1.71
CA ILE A 133 -13.71 -17.87 -1.44
C ILE A 133 -14.10 -17.70 0.04
N GLN A 134 -14.73 -18.70 0.64
CA GLN A 134 -15.07 -18.66 2.07
C GLN A 134 -13.82 -18.58 2.95
N GLN A 135 -12.78 -19.36 2.65
CA GLN A 135 -11.51 -19.32 3.35
C GLN A 135 -10.80 -17.99 3.16
N TRP A 136 -10.77 -17.47 1.93
CA TRP A 136 -10.23 -16.15 1.62
C TRP A 136 -10.93 -15.06 2.44
N HIS A 137 -12.26 -15.08 2.49
CA HIS A 137 -13.03 -14.08 3.25
C HIS A 137 -12.81 -14.23 4.77
N ALA A 138 -12.74 -15.45 5.29
CA ALA A 138 -12.41 -15.69 6.70
C ALA A 138 -11.01 -15.16 7.05
N ALA A 139 -10.01 -15.39 6.20
CA ALA A 139 -8.65 -14.86 6.37
C ALA A 139 -8.64 -13.32 6.31
N ARG A 140 -9.42 -12.73 5.39
CA ARG A 140 -9.62 -11.28 5.29
C ARG A 140 -10.20 -10.68 6.58
N VAL A 141 -11.27 -11.28 7.13
CA VAL A 141 -11.87 -10.84 8.40
C VAL A 141 -10.90 -11.01 9.58
N ALA A 142 -10.17 -12.13 9.64
CA ALA A 142 -9.16 -12.36 10.67
C ALA A 142 -8.02 -11.32 10.59
N SER A 143 -7.56 -10.98 9.38
CA SER A 143 -6.54 -9.94 9.16
C SER A 143 -7.01 -8.56 9.68
N LEU A 144 -8.27 -8.19 9.42
CA LEU A 144 -8.85 -6.95 9.96
C LEU A 144 -8.88 -6.96 11.49
N ARG A 145 -9.25 -8.09 12.11
CA ARG A 145 -9.28 -8.31 13.57
C ARG A 145 -7.92 -8.50 14.21
N SER A 146 -6.84 -8.60 13.45
CA SER A 146 -5.50 -8.79 14.03
C SER A 146 -5.05 -7.54 14.80
N GLU A 147 -4.10 -7.71 15.73
CA GLU A 147 -3.54 -6.58 16.52
C GLU A 147 -2.73 -5.58 15.68
N ASN A 148 -2.42 -5.95 14.44
CA ASN A 148 -1.74 -5.06 13.49
C ASN A 148 -2.66 -4.64 12.34
N GLY A 149 -3.92 -5.09 12.33
CA GLY A 149 -4.90 -4.85 11.29
C GLY A 149 -5.36 -3.39 11.22
N TRP A 150 -6.04 -3.03 10.13
CA TRP A 150 -6.45 -1.66 9.87
C TRP A 150 -7.44 -1.08 10.89
N LEU A 151 -8.18 -1.93 11.60
CA LEU A 151 -9.10 -1.51 12.66
C LEU A 151 -8.38 -0.94 13.89
N THR A 152 -7.09 -1.21 14.03
CA THR A 152 -6.25 -0.66 15.10
C THR A 152 -5.77 0.76 14.80
N LEU A 153 -5.84 1.22 13.54
CA LEU A 153 -5.34 2.54 13.17
C LEU A 153 -6.31 3.63 13.68
N VAL A 154 -5.88 4.36 14.71
CA VAL A 154 -6.66 5.37 15.44
C VAL A 154 -6.14 6.78 15.27
N GLY A 155 -5.03 6.97 14.54
CA GLY A 155 -4.52 8.30 14.24
C GLY A 155 -3.52 8.33 13.09
N LEU A 156 -3.43 9.49 12.46
CA LEU A 156 -2.39 9.89 11.54
C LEU A 156 -2.07 11.36 11.80
N ALA A 157 -0.81 11.67 12.10
CA ALA A 157 -0.32 13.04 12.25
C ALA A 157 0.79 13.30 11.22
N TRP A 158 0.69 14.38 10.46
CA TRP A 158 1.75 14.80 9.53
C TRP A 158 2.78 15.63 10.30
N LEU A 159 4.06 15.42 10.00
CA LEU A 159 5.18 16.10 10.67
C LEU A 159 5.55 17.38 9.92
N GLY A 160 5.85 18.45 10.65
CA GLY A 160 6.51 19.65 10.14
C GLY A 160 8.04 19.55 10.26
N PRO A 161 8.80 20.38 9.54
CA PRO A 161 10.26 20.44 9.71
C PRO A 161 10.66 20.78 11.15
N GLY A 162 11.73 20.18 11.65
CA GLY A 162 12.22 20.36 13.01
C GLY A 162 11.48 19.51 14.04
N GLU A 163 11.23 20.08 15.22
CA GLU A 163 10.69 19.35 16.37
C GLU A 163 9.17 19.17 16.30
N ASN A 164 8.72 17.93 16.48
CA ASN A 164 7.32 17.57 16.63
C ASN A 164 7.16 16.77 17.92
N SER A 165 6.67 17.41 18.98
CA SER A 165 6.38 16.74 20.26
C SER A 165 5.32 15.66 20.08
N PHE A 166 5.45 14.55 20.83
CA PHE A 166 4.43 13.51 20.88
C PHE A 166 4.14 13.06 22.32
N GLY A 167 2.87 12.80 22.60
CA GLY A 167 2.37 12.45 23.92
C GLY A 167 0.85 12.65 24.01
N SER A 168 0.28 12.40 25.19
CA SER A 168 -1.15 12.60 25.41
C SER A 168 -1.54 14.04 25.75
N ASP A 169 -0.56 14.94 25.85
CA ASP A 169 -0.81 16.37 26.03
C ASP A 169 -1.49 16.93 24.76
N PRO A 170 -2.64 17.63 24.86
CA PRO A 170 -3.35 18.19 23.72
C PRO A 170 -2.55 19.24 22.93
N ASP A 171 -1.50 19.82 23.53
CA ASP A 171 -0.61 20.77 22.85
C ASP A 171 0.54 20.08 22.09
N SER A 172 0.58 18.73 22.10
CA SER A 172 1.56 17.97 21.32
C SER A 172 1.30 18.10 19.82
N ALA A 173 2.37 18.17 19.01
CA ALA A 173 2.24 18.12 17.55
C ALA A 173 1.64 16.77 17.08
N VAL A 174 2.00 15.67 17.76
CA VAL A 174 1.46 14.33 17.55
C VAL A 174 0.71 13.91 18.82
N ILE A 175 -0.59 14.16 18.84
CA ILE A 175 -1.46 13.87 19.98
C ILE A 175 -1.78 12.37 20.04
N LEU A 176 -1.48 11.74 21.18
CA LEU A 176 -1.79 10.35 21.48
C LEU A 176 -3.07 10.25 22.31
N PRO A 177 -3.88 9.18 22.15
CA PRO A 177 -5.06 8.94 22.98
C PRO A 177 -4.81 9.10 24.48
N ALA A 178 -5.64 9.92 25.14
CA ALA A 178 -5.56 10.18 26.57
C ALA A 178 -5.64 8.86 27.39
N GLY A 179 -4.84 8.79 28.46
CA GLY A 179 -4.78 7.60 29.33
C GLY A 179 -4.04 6.40 28.74
N LYS A 180 -3.53 6.48 27.51
CA LYS A 180 -2.78 5.39 26.85
C LYS A 180 -1.29 5.67 26.68
N ALA A 181 -0.85 6.90 26.92
CA ALA A 181 0.52 7.35 26.82
C ALA A 181 0.82 8.44 27.86
N PRO A 182 2.09 8.69 28.22
CA PRO A 182 2.49 9.85 29.01
C PRO A 182 2.12 11.17 28.32
N ALA A 183 1.89 12.24 29.10
CA ALA A 183 1.60 13.57 28.57
C ALA A 183 2.69 14.05 27.59
N ARG A 184 3.96 13.83 27.94
CA ARG A 184 5.11 14.11 27.07
C ARG A 184 5.93 12.83 26.92
N ALA A 185 5.81 12.15 25.79
CA ALA A 185 6.52 10.90 25.55
C ALA A 185 7.87 11.13 24.83
N GLY A 186 7.94 12.12 23.92
CA GLY A 186 9.17 12.49 23.26
C GLY A 186 8.98 13.50 22.14
N VAL A 187 9.96 13.55 21.24
CA VAL A 187 9.96 14.40 20.04
C VAL A 187 10.33 13.56 18.82
N PHE A 188 9.66 13.81 17.69
CA PHE A 188 10.13 13.45 16.36
C PHE A 188 10.81 14.67 15.73
N LEU A 189 12.08 14.53 15.39
CA LEU A 189 12.86 15.51 14.65
C LEU A 189 12.78 15.16 13.16
N LEU A 190 12.19 16.03 12.36
CA LEU A 190 12.18 15.92 10.89
C LEU A 190 13.23 16.86 10.30
N ASP A 191 14.20 16.29 9.60
CA ASP A 191 15.25 16.98 8.84
C ASP A 191 15.31 16.46 7.40
N ASP A 192 16.27 16.94 6.61
CA ASP A 192 16.45 16.55 5.20
C ASP A 192 16.76 15.06 5.04
N ASP A 193 17.38 14.45 6.06
CA ASP A 193 17.62 13.03 6.05
C ASP A 193 16.29 12.26 6.30
N GLY A 194 15.28 12.87 6.97
CA GLY A 194 13.92 12.38 7.32
C GLY A 194 13.61 12.38 8.85
N VAL A 195 13.10 11.30 9.47
CA VAL A 195 12.65 11.32 10.90
C VAL A 195 13.61 10.64 11.90
N THR A 196 13.96 11.36 12.97
CA THR A 196 14.66 10.85 14.17
C THR A 196 13.76 10.92 15.40
N VAL A 197 13.66 9.86 16.19
CA VAL A 197 12.97 9.90 17.51
C VAL A 197 13.93 10.31 18.62
N VAL A 198 13.45 11.15 19.53
CA VAL A 198 14.12 11.53 20.78
C VAL A 198 13.14 11.25 21.93
N PRO A 199 13.26 10.10 22.62
CA PRO A 199 12.39 9.77 23.75
C PRO A 199 12.70 10.69 24.94
N VAL A 200 11.65 11.14 25.63
CA VAL A 200 11.76 11.99 26.83
C VAL A 200 11.20 11.29 28.06
N ALA A 201 10.14 10.49 27.90
CA ALA A 201 9.59 9.67 28.98
C ALA A 201 10.25 8.29 29.03
N GLU A 202 10.25 7.70 30.23
CA GLU A 202 10.47 6.27 30.39
C GLU A 202 9.34 5.46 29.74
N GLY A 203 9.64 4.20 29.40
CA GLY A 203 8.65 3.27 28.82
C GLY A 203 8.35 3.47 27.33
N VAL A 204 9.06 4.39 26.65
CA VAL A 204 9.09 4.45 25.19
C VAL A 204 10.02 3.36 24.68
N LEU A 205 9.50 2.42 23.89
CA LEU A 205 10.25 1.31 23.34
C LEU A 205 10.37 1.43 21.83
N LEU A 206 11.52 1.07 21.26
CA LEU A 206 11.72 0.89 19.83
C LEU A 206 11.99 -0.60 19.58
N ASP A 207 11.12 -1.24 18.80
CA ASP A 207 11.18 -2.68 18.49
C ASP A 207 11.31 -3.56 19.76
N GLY A 208 10.59 -3.17 20.82
CA GLY A 208 10.54 -3.88 22.11
C GLY A 208 11.70 -3.58 23.07
N ARG A 209 12.65 -2.71 22.71
CA ARG A 209 13.77 -2.31 23.58
C ARG A 209 13.62 -0.85 24.00
N PRO A 210 14.17 -0.41 25.15
CA PRO A 210 14.17 1.01 25.52
C PRO A 210 14.69 1.88 24.38
N ALA A 211 13.88 2.85 23.96
CA ALA A 211 14.24 3.72 22.86
C ALA A 211 15.38 4.66 23.28
N THR A 212 16.27 4.94 22.34
CA THR A 212 17.28 6.00 22.44
C THR A 212 17.11 6.95 21.25
N ARG A 213 17.85 8.06 21.24
CA ARG A 213 17.88 8.93 20.06
C ARG A 213 18.32 8.13 18.85
N ARG A 214 17.42 7.95 17.88
CA ARG A 214 17.70 7.13 16.69
C ARG A 214 16.85 7.56 15.50
N ARG A 215 17.45 7.43 14.33
CA ARG A 215 16.77 7.48 13.05
C ARG A 215 15.72 6.39 12.91
N LEU A 216 14.52 6.73 12.48
CA LEU A 216 13.46 5.76 12.21
C LEU A 216 13.35 5.47 10.71
N ARG A 217 13.19 4.20 10.38
CA ARG A 217 12.83 3.74 9.04
C ARG A 217 11.35 3.95 8.78
N ALA A 218 11.01 4.59 7.66
CA ALA A 218 9.63 4.79 7.24
C ALA A 218 9.09 3.58 6.45
N ASP A 219 7.77 3.51 6.28
CA ASP A 219 7.14 2.44 5.48
C ASP A 219 7.58 2.43 4.01
N ALA A 220 7.99 3.57 3.46
CA ALA A 220 8.50 3.65 2.09
C ALA A 220 9.91 3.03 1.93
N ASP A 221 10.62 2.77 3.03
CA ASP A 221 11.97 2.22 3.03
C ASP A 221 11.97 0.70 3.37
N GLY A 222 10.81 0.06 3.28
CA GLY A 222 10.58 -1.34 3.65
C GLY A 222 9.83 -1.46 4.99
N SER A 223 10.15 -2.48 5.78
CA SER A 223 9.51 -2.68 7.10
C SER A 223 9.84 -1.52 8.04
N PRO A 224 8.85 -0.72 8.48
CA PRO A 224 9.13 0.42 9.33
C PRO A 224 9.50 -0.02 10.75
N ASP A 225 10.27 0.81 11.45
CA ASP A 225 10.54 0.58 12.87
C ASP A 225 9.30 0.89 13.71
N ILE A 226 9.06 0.10 14.76
CA ILE A 226 7.85 0.22 15.58
C ILE A 226 8.18 0.83 16.94
N LEU A 227 7.65 2.03 17.18
CA LEU A 227 7.73 2.70 18.47
C LEU A 227 6.51 2.30 19.32
N THR A 228 6.73 1.77 20.52
CA THR A 228 5.66 1.46 21.48
C THR A 228 5.66 2.49 22.61
N VAL A 229 4.50 3.08 22.88
CA VAL A 229 4.29 4.07 23.94
C VAL A 229 3.05 3.68 24.72
N GLY A 230 3.23 3.21 25.96
CA GLY A 230 2.14 2.59 26.72
C GLY A 230 1.53 1.43 25.95
N SER A 231 0.23 1.51 25.61
CA SER A 231 -0.45 0.47 24.83
C SER A 231 -0.46 0.73 23.31
N LEU A 232 0.13 1.84 22.85
CA LEU A 232 0.06 2.29 21.46
C LEU A 232 1.29 1.83 20.67
N ARG A 233 1.09 1.57 19.38
CA ARG A 233 2.15 1.28 18.40
C ARG A 233 2.18 2.37 17.35
N LEU A 234 3.33 3.00 17.17
CA LEU A 234 3.56 4.09 16.24
C LEU A 234 4.59 3.67 15.19
N HIS A 235 4.44 4.17 13.97
CA HIS A 235 5.46 4.05 12.94
C HIS A 235 5.40 5.21 11.96
N ILE A 236 6.53 5.48 11.32
CA ILE A 236 6.65 6.55 10.34
C ILE A 236 6.16 6.06 8.98
N ILE A 237 5.40 6.91 8.31
CA ILE A 237 5.00 6.73 6.91
C ILE A 237 5.57 7.85 6.07
N ARG A 238 5.88 7.56 4.80
CA ARG A 238 6.27 8.59 3.82
C ARG A 238 5.34 8.54 2.60
N ARG A 239 4.79 9.68 2.20
CA ARG A 239 3.94 9.82 1.00
C ARG A 239 4.43 11.01 0.19
N GLY A 240 5.15 10.73 -0.90
CA GLY A 240 5.98 11.75 -1.56
C GLY A 240 7.00 12.31 -0.57
N GLU A 241 7.13 13.64 -0.54
CA GLU A 241 8.03 14.35 0.38
C GLU A 241 7.51 14.47 1.83
N LYS A 242 6.27 14.03 2.11
CA LYS A 242 5.65 14.21 3.43
C LYS A 242 5.91 13.00 4.33
N TYR A 243 6.34 13.28 5.55
CA TYR A 243 6.43 12.30 6.63
C TYR A 243 5.24 12.43 7.59
N GLY A 244 4.72 11.30 8.02
CA GLY A 244 3.66 11.23 9.02
C GLY A 244 3.87 10.10 10.01
N VAL A 245 3.14 10.15 11.11
CA VAL A 245 3.14 9.15 12.18
C VAL A 245 1.78 8.47 12.18
N ARG A 246 1.74 7.17 11.94
CA ARG A 246 0.55 6.35 12.14
C ARG A 246 0.49 5.89 13.59
N ILE A 247 -0.67 6.03 14.21
CA ILE A 247 -0.93 5.64 15.59
C ILE A 247 -1.90 4.46 15.59
N LYS A 248 -1.43 3.31 16.07
CA LYS A 248 -2.22 2.10 16.22
C LYS A 248 -2.49 1.80 17.69
N ASP A 249 -3.72 1.41 17.97
CA ASP A 249 -4.20 0.95 19.26
C ASP A 249 -4.77 -0.47 19.08
N PRO A 250 -4.02 -1.51 19.49
CA PRO A 250 -4.49 -2.90 19.45
C PRO A 250 -5.79 -3.11 20.23
N ALA A 251 -6.11 -2.24 21.19
CA ALA A 251 -7.32 -2.27 21.99
C ALA A 251 -8.36 -1.22 21.54
N SER A 252 -8.37 -0.83 20.26
CA SER A 252 -9.40 0.09 19.74
C SER A 252 -10.80 -0.53 19.85
N SER A 253 -11.80 0.28 20.19
CA SER A 253 -13.22 -0.14 20.19
C SER A 253 -13.61 -0.69 18.82
N ARG A 254 -13.22 0.01 17.76
CA ARG A 254 -13.43 -0.41 16.36
C ARG A 254 -12.96 -1.83 16.07
N ARG A 255 -11.82 -2.26 16.63
CA ARG A 255 -11.35 -3.65 16.48
C ARG A 255 -12.16 -4.62 17.32
N ARG A 256 -12.42 -4.30 18.60
CA ARG A 256 -13.14 -5.18 19.54
C ARG A 256 -14.60 -5.43 19.13
N GLU A 257 -15.24 -4.41 18.57
CA GLU A 257 -16.66 -4.41 18.21
C GLU A 257 -16.89 -4.83 16.75
N PHE A 258 -15.82 -5.17 16.00
CA PHE A 258 -15.95 -5.51 14.59
C PHE A 258 -16.64 -6.86 14.36
N ALA A 259 -17.90 -6.79 13.95
CA ALA A 259 -18.73 -7.96 13.64
C ALA A 259 -18.33 -8.69 12.35
N GLY A 260 -17.58 -8.04 11.46
CA GLY A 260 -17.23 -8.56 10.14
C GLY A 260 -17.60 -7.57 9.04
N VAL A 261 -17.45 -8.01 7.79
CA VAL A 261 -17.89 -7.27 6.60
C VAL A 261 -18.86 -8.14 5.83
N GLU A 262 -20.02 -7.58 5.47
CA GLU A 262 -20.98 -8.29 4.64
C GLU A 262 -20.45 -8.43 3.22
N THR A 263 -20.81 -9.54 2.55
CA THR A 263 -20.54 -9.76 1.14
C THR A 263 -21.85 -9.92 0.38
N PHE A 264 -21.81 -9.70 -0.93
CA PHE A 264 -22.86 -10.22 -1.81
C PHE A 264 -22.87 -11.75 -1.77
N PRO A 265 -23.98 -12.40 -2.18
CA PRO A 265 -23.99 -13.85 -2.41
C PRO A 265 -22.88 -14.24 -3.39
N LEU A 266 -22.16 -15.31 -3.06
CA LEU A 266 -21.12 -15.84 -3.94
C LEU A 266 -21.77 -16.37 -5.22
N ASP A 267 -21.27 -15.90 -6.36
CA ASP A 267 -21.65 -16.43 -7.67
C ASP A 267 -20.39 -16.66 -8.53
N PRO A 268 -20.10 -17.92 -8.94
CA PRO A 268 -18.94 -18.25 -9.76
C PRO A 268 -18.86 -17.50 -11.09
N ALA A 269 -19.97 -16.97 -11.61
CA ALA A 269 -19.97 -16.15 -12.83
C ALA A 269 -19.19 -14.83 -12.67
N TRP A 270 -18.91 -14.40 -11.44
CA TRP A 270 -18.07 -13.23 -11.15
C TRP A 270 -16.56 -13.53 -11.16
N ARG A 271 -16.17 -14.77 -11.42
CA ARG A 271 -14.78 -15.14 -11.75
C ARG A 271 -14.62 -15.14 -13.27
N ILE A 272 -14.02 -14.06 -13.78
CA ILE A 272 -14.00 -13.78 -15.22
C ILE A 272 -12.59 -13.97 -15.76
N GLU A 273 -12.48 -14.72 -16.84
CA GLU A 273 -11.26 -14.76 -17.63
C GLU A 273 -11.26 -13.59 -18.64
N GLY A 274 -10.23 -12.75 -18.55
CA GLY A 274 -9.99 -11.64 -19.46
C GLY A 274 -8.79 -11.90 -20.36
N ARG A 275 -8.78 -11.24 -21.53
CA ARG A 275 -7.60 -11.13 -22.39
C ARG A 275 -6.66 -10.07 -21.82
N TRP A 276 -5.40 -10.43 -21.65
CA TRP A 276 -4.35 -9.51 -21.24
C TRP A 276 -3.72 -8.81 -22.44
N GLU A 277 -3.57 -7.49 -22.35
CA GLU A 277 -2.79 -6.67 -23.27
C GLU A 277 -1.64 -6.03 -22.49
N ALA A 278 -0.43 -6.59 -22.62
CA ALA A 278 0.76 -6.00 -22.00
C ALA A 278 1.13 -4.69 -22.70
N TYR A 279 1.63 -3.72 -21.94
CA TYR A 279 2.37 -2.62 -22.54
C TYR A 279 3.78 -3.05 -22.93
N PRO A 280 4.40 -2.41 -23.96
CA PRO A 280 5.79 -2.67 -24.30
C PRO A 280 6.72 -2.49 -23.09
N GLU A 281 6.45 -1.46 -22.28
CA GLU A 281 7.09 -1.22 -20.99
C GLU A 281 6.03 -0.76 -19.97
N PRO A 282 6.18 -1.09 -18.66
CA PRO A 282 5.30 -0.59 -17.62
C PRO A 282 5.24 0.94 -17.62
N ARG A 283 4.03 1.49 -17.63
CA ARG A 283 3.81 2.94 -17.65
C ARG A 283 3.68 3.48 -16.24
N GLN A 284 4.34 4.59 -15.92
CA GLN A 284 4.06 5.29 -14.67
C GLN A 284 2.67 5.94 -14.71
N ARG A 285 1.96 5.84 -13.58
CA ARG A 285 0.62 6.39 -13.35
C ARG A 285 0.62 7.21 -12.07
N GLN A 286 0.05 8.39 -12.15
CA GLN A 286 -0.27 9.21 -10.99
C GLN A 286 -1.64 8.77 -10.48
N VAL A 287 -1.65 7.88 -9.50
CA VAL A 287 -2.87 7.33 -8.92
C VAL A 287 -3.37 8.30 -7.84
N PRO A 288 -4.58 8.86 -7.98
CA PRO A 288 -5.12 9.75 -6.96
C PRO A 288 -5.25 9.03 -5.62
N THR A 289 -5.14 9.75 -4.50
CA THR A 289 -5.29 9.18 -3.16
C THR A 289 -6.28 9.99 -2.33
N VAL A 290 -6.80 9.40 -1.25
CA VAL A 290 -7.68 10.11 -0.31
C VAL A 290 -7.00 11.28 0.40
N THR A 291 -5.67 11.33 0.43
CA THR A 291 -4.91 12.44 1.03
C THR A 291 -4.67 13.59 0.07
N GLY A 292 -5.11 13.47 -1.19
CA GLY A 292 -4.91 14.49 -2.24
C GLY A 292 -3.50 14.52 -2.83
N THR A 293 -2.57 13.70 -2.36
CA THR A 293 -1.23 13.54 -2.94
C THR A 293 -1.21 12.30 -3.81
N PRO A 294 -1.11 12.41 -5.15
CA PRO A 294 -1.04 11.26 -6.02
C PRO A 294 0.16 10.35 -5.69
N ALA A 295 -0.03 9.04 -5.84
CA ALA A 295 1.03 8.05 -5.74
C ALA A 295 1.50 7.66 -7.14
N ALA A 296 2.82 7.68 -7.37
CA ALA A 296 3.41 7.15 -8.58
C ALA A 296 3.44 5.61 -8.51
N MET A 297 2.72 4.96 -9.42
CA MET A 297 2.62 3.49 -9.50
C MET A 297 2.86 3.03 -10.94
N PHE A 298 3.08 1.73 -11.15
CA PHE A 298 3.36 1.16 -12.46
C PHE A 298 2.16 0.40 -13.01
N ALA A 299 1.72 0.74 -14.23
CA ALA A 299 0.71 0.00 -14.96
C ALA A 299 1.39 -0.91 -16.01
N PRO A 300 1.32 -2.24 -15.86
CA PRO A 300 2.00 -3.17 -16.77
C PRO A 300 1.23 -3.48 -18.06
N GLY A 301 -0.06 -3.12 -18.12
CA GLY A 301 -0.92 -3.46 -19.25
C GLY A 301 -2.40 -3.26 -18.91
N ARG A 302 -3.28 -3.91 -19.67
CA ARG A 302 -4.74 -3.81 -19.53
C ARG A 302 -5.40 -5.19 -19.57
N ALA A 303 -6.40 -5.37 -18.72
CA ALA A 303 -7.30 -6.51 -18.75
C ALA A 303 -8.54 -6.15 -19.56
N HIS A 304 -8.81 -6.89 -20.64
CA HIS A 304 -10.02 -6.78 -21.46
C HIS A 304 -10.92 -7.97 -21.18
N PHE A 305 -12.19 -7.73 -20.85
CA PHE A 305 -13.11 -8.79 -20.49
C PHE A 305 -14.54 -8.44 -20.91
N THR A 306 -15.40 -9.45 -20.95
CA THR A 306 -16.83 -9.25 -21.20
C THR A 306 -17.59 -9.60 -19.94
N LEU A 307 -18.50 -8.72 -19.53
CA LEU A 307 -19.34 -8.93 -18.37
C LEU A 307 -20.75 -8.41 -18.68
N ALA A 308 -21.76 -9.26 -18.47
CA ALA A 308 -23.13 -8.99 -18.89
C ALA A 308 -23.25 -8.54 -20.37
N GLY A 309 -22.52 -9.22 -21.26
CA GLY A 309 -22.49 -8.93 -22.71
C GLY A 309 -21.78 -7.64 -23.12
N GLN A 310 -21.22 -6.87 -22.17
CA GLN A 310 -20.52 -5.62 -22.43
C GLN A 310 -19.01 -5.81 -22.35
N LYS A 311 -18.29 -5.32 -23.35
CA LYS A 311 -16.82 -5.28 -23.35
C LYS A 311 -16.35 -4.17 -22.41
N MET A 312 -15.44 -4.52 -21.50
CA MET A 312 -14.90 -3.62 -20.49
C MET A 312 -13.38 -3.76 -20.42
N THR A 313 -12.75 -2.76 -19.84
CA THR A 313 -11.32 -2.73 -19.62
C THR A 313 -11.03 -2.24 -18.22
N LEU A 314 -10.06 -2.87 -17.55
CA LEU A 314 -9.45 -2.36 -16.32
C LEU A 314 -7.94 -2.31 -16.49
N GLU A 315 -7.34 -1.24 -15.96
CA GLU A 315 -5.89 -1.05 -15.92
C GLU A 315 -5.42 -1.24 -14.47
N PRO A 316 -4.65 -2.31 -14.17
CA PRO A 316 -4.07 -2.48 -12.85
C PRO A 316 -2.88 -1.56 -12.66
N VAL A 317 -2.52 -1.35 -11.40
CA VAL A 317 -1.29 -0.69 -10.97
C VAL A 317 -0.50 -1.62 -10.06
N MET A 318 0.77 -1.33 -9.84
CA MET A 318 1.69 -2.04 -8.95
C MET A 318 2.58 -1.01 -8.26
N ASP A 319 2.92 -1.23 -6.99
CA ASP A 319 3.84 -0.35 -6.27
C ASP A 319 5.25 -0.50 -6.83
N SER A 320 5.61 -1.72 -7.25
CA SER A 320 6.86 -2.06 -7.91
C SER A 320 6.64 -2.87 -9.20
N PRO A 321 7.47 -2.70 -10.24
CA PRO A 321 7.44 -3.56 -11.42
C PRO A 321 7.74 -5.04 -11.11
N GLN A 322 8.31 -5.36 -9.93
CA GLN A 322 8.61 -6.73 -9.51
C GLN A 322 7.48 -7.40 -8.72
N ASP A 323 6.38 -6.69 -8.45
CA ASP A 323 5.23 -7.26 -7.75
C ASP A 323 4.65 -8.48 -8.49
N GLN A 324 4.18 -9.46 -7.71
CA GLN A 324 3.73 -10.76 -8.22
C GLN A 324 2.21 -10.85 -8.42
N GLU A 325 1.51 -9.74 -8.20
CA GLU A 325 0.07 -9.63 -8.34
C GLU A 325 -0.29 -8.28 -8.98
N LEU A 326 -1.33 -8.27 -9.79
CA LEU A 326 -1.93 -7.07 -10.35
C LEU A 326 -2.89 -6.47 -9.31
N PHE A 327 -2.75 -5.18 -9.05
CA PHE A 327 -3.64 -4.47 -8.15
C PHE A 327 -4.62 -3.56 -8.91
N PHE A 328 -5.90 -3.95 -8.90
CA PHE A 328 -6.99 -3.20 -9.49
C PHE A 328 -7.71 -2.37 -8.44
N ILE A 329 -7.92 -1.11 -8.78
CA ILE A 329 -8.73 -0.18 -7.99
C ILE A 329 -9.85 0.31 -8.91
N PHE A 330 -11.10 0.03 -8.56
CA PHE A 330 -12.22 0.28 -9.47
C PHE A 330 -13.47 0.82 -8.76
N LYS A 331 -14.31 1.50 -9.55
CA LYS A 331 -15.71 1.79 -9.22
C LYS A 331 -16.63 1.03 -10.15
N ASP A 332 -17.87 0.92 -9.74
CA ASP A 332 -18.97 0.38 -10.53
C ASP A 332 -20.30 1.01 -10.06
N LYS A 333 -21.44 0.62 -10.65
CA LYS A 333 -22.75 1.19 -10.31
C LYS A 333 -23.26 0.85 -8.89
N THR A 334 -22.59 -0.04 -8.15
CA THR A 334 -22.86 -0.27 -6.72
C THR A 334 -22.15 0.73 -5.80
N THR A 335 -21.12 1.42 -6.31
CA THR A 335 -20.25 2.32 -5.52
C THR A 335 -21.04 3.45 -4.87
N GLY A 336 -20.87 3.63 -3.56
CA GLY A 336 -21.54 4.66 -2.76
C GLY A 336 -22.98 4.33 -2.38
N ARG A 337 -23.58 3.28 -2.96
CA ARG A 337 -24.93 2.80 -2.62
C ARG A 337 -24.85 1.53 -1.78
N ASP A 338 -24.33 0.46 -2.39
CA ASP A 338 -24.23 -0.87 -1.80
C ASP A 338 -22.79 -1.18 -1.36
N THR A 339 -21.80 -0.62 -2.06
CA THR A 339 -20.36 -0.78 -1.78
C THR A 339 -19.71 0.55 -1.38
N TYR A 340 -18.50 0.48 -0.83
CA TYR A 340 -17.80 1.66 -0.32
C TYR A 340 -17.63 2.77 -1.37
N GLY A 341 -17.89 4.03 -1.00
CA GLY A 341 -17.92 5.16 -1.94
C GLY A 341 -16.58 5.49 -2.61
N GLY A 342 -15.46 5.11 -2.00
CA GLY A 342 -14.13 5.27 -2.59
C GLY A 342 -13.81 4.28 -3.72
N GLY A 343 -14.64 3.24 -3.90
CA GLY A 343 -14.36 2.11 -4.78
C GLY A 343 -13.82 0.91 -4.01
N ARG A 344 -13.46 -0.15 -4.74
CA ARG A 344 -12.98 -1.42 -4.18
C ARG A 344 -11.65 -1.83 -4.77
N PHE A 345 -10.96 -2.67 -4.01
CA PHE A 345 -9.69 -3.27 -4.38
C PHE A 345 -9.91 -4.69 -4.88
N LEU A 346 -9.16 -5.10 -5.89
CA LEU A 346 -9.12 -6.46 -6.40
C LEU A 346 -7.67 -6.79 -6.73
N TYR A 347 -7.17 -7.90 -6.20
CA TYR A 347 -5.87 -8.45 -6.56
C TYR A 347 -6.07 -9.65 -7.47
N SER A 348 -5.22 -9.77 -8.48
CA SER A 348 -5.16 -10.92 -9.39
C SER A 348 -3.72 -11.42 -9.48
N PRO A 349 -3.48 -12.72 -9.65
CA PRO A 349 -2.19 -13.21 -10.12
C PRO A 349 -1.76 -12.52 -11.42
N LEU A 350 -0.45 -12.52 -11.69
CA LEU A 350 0.08 -12.06 -12.97
C LEU A 350 -0.54 -12.87 -14.14
N PRO A 351 -0.69 -12.24 -15.32
CA PRO A 351 -1.25 -12.89 -16.50
C PRO A 351 -0.43 -14.11 -16.93
N ARG A 352 -1.10 -15.13 -17.46
CA ARG A 352 -0.47 -16.33 -18.05
C ARG A 352 -1.10 -16.59 -19.41
N ASP A 353 -0.26 -16.89 -20.41
CA ASP A 353 -0.69 -17.20 -21.78
C ASP A 353 -1.64 -16.15 -22.40
N GLY A 354 -1.37 -14.86 -22.14
CA GLY A 354 -2.21 -13.76 -22.61
C GLY A 354 -3.56 -13.64 -21.91
N ARG A 355 -3.75 -14.27 -20.75
CA ARG A 355 -5.00 -14.29 -19.97
C ARG A 355 -4.79 -13.83 -18.53
N VAL A 356 -5.82 -13.24 -17.95
CA VAL A 356 -5.85 -12.75 -16.57
C VAL A 356 -7.19 -13.12 -15.94
N ILE A 357 -7.18 -13.48 -14.65
CA ILE A 357 -8.41 -13.85 -13.91
C ILE A 357 -8.84 -12.68 -13.03
N LEU A 358 -10.02 -12.14 -13.30
CA LEU A 358 -10.66 -11.12 -12.47
C LEU A 358 -11.73 -11.80 -11.63
N ASP A 359 -11.40 -12.08 -10.37
CA ASP A 359 -12.35 -12.68 -9.43
C ASP A 359 -13.02 -11.62 -8.56
N PHE A 360 -14.16 -11.09 -9.02
CA PHE A 360 -14.89 -10.05 -8.30
C PHE A 360 -15.51 -10.55 -6.99
N ASN A 361 -15.62 -11.87 -6.74
CA ASN A 361 -15.97 -12.40 -5.42
C ASN A 361 -14.90 -12.06 -4.37
N LYS A 362 -13.66 -11.79 -4.80
CA LYS A 362 -12.55 -11.32 -3.95
C LYS A 362 -12.37 -9.80 -3.94
N ALA A 363 -13.29 -9.04 -4.55
CA ALA A 363 -13.25 -7.58 -4.46
C ALA A 363 -13.57 -7.13 -3.02
N TYR A 364 -12.72 -6.29 -2.43
CA TYR A 364 -12.81 -5.92 -1.03
C TYR A 364 -12.70 -4.41 -0.78
N ASN A 365 -13.15 -3.97 0.38
CA ASN A 365 -13.11 -2.57 0.76
C ASN A 365 -11.69 -2.13 1.12
N PRO A 366 -11.23 -0.96 0.62
CA PRO A 366 -9.94 -0.42 1.00
C PRO A 366 -9.88 -0.11 2.50
N PRO A 367 -8.68 0.02 3.09
CA PRO A 367 -8.52 0.39 4.50
C PRO A 367 -9.31 1.63 4.94
N CYS A 368 -9.53 2.57 4.02
CA CYS A 368 -10.26 3.82 4.25
C CYS A 368 -11.76 3.62 4.51
N ALA A 369 -12.30 2.43 4.22
CA ALA A 369 -13.65 2.06 4.65
C ALA A 369 -13.73 1.78 6.16
N PHE A 370 -12.59 1.47 6.80
CA PHE A 370 -12.52 1.10 8.21
C PHE A 370 -11.90 2.20 9.08
N THR A 371 -11.11 3.10 8.51
CA THR A 371 -10.44 4.15 9.29
C THR A 371 -10.16 5.39 8.45
N PRO A 372 -10.40 6.61 8.96
CA PRO A 372 -10.13 7.85 8.22
C PRO A 372 -8.63 8.15 8.12
N TYR A 373 -7.79 7.42 8.87
CA TYR A 373 -6.35 7.66 8.96
C TYR A 373 -5.53 6.86 7.92
N ALA A 374 -6.19 6.06 7.10
CA ALA A 374 -5.54 5.36 5.99
C ALA A 374 -5.33 6.29 4.78
N THR A 375 -4.33 5.96 3.96
CA THR A 375 -3.89 6.78 2.83
C THR A 375 -4.12 6.06 1.50
N CYS A 376 -5.35 5.57 1.31
CA CYS A 376 -5.68 4.66 0.20
C CYS A 376 -5.62 5.35 -1.17
N PRO A 377 -5.15 4.64 -2.20
CA PRO A 377 -5.33 5.05 -3.57
C PRO A 377 -6.81 4.96 -3.98
N LEU A 378 -7.17 5.79 -4.95
CA LEU A 378 -8.48 5.88 -5.56
C LEU A 378 -8.42 5.31 -6.99
N PRO A 379 -9.55 4.84 -7.53
CA PRO A 379 -9.64 4.33 -8.89
C PRO A 379 -9.05 5.32 -9.91
N PRO A 380 -8.04 4.90 -10.70
CA PRO A 380 -7.52 5.72 -11.79
C PRO A 380 -8.61 6.07 -12.82
N PRO A 381 -8.45 7.17 -13.57
CA PRO A 381 -9.34 7.48 -14.69
C PRO A 381 -9.46 6.29 -15.65
N GLY A 382 -10.70 5.90 -15.98
CA GLY A 382 -10.99 4.73 -16.82
C GLY A 382 -11.35 3.46 -16.05
N ASN A 383 -10.99 3.33 -14.76
CA ASN A 383 -11.39 2.18 -13.93
C ASN A 383 -12.77 2.37 -13.28
N THR A 384 -13.76 2.77 -14.06
CA THR A 384 -15.16 2.83 -13.62
C THR A 384 -16.01 1.98 -14.55
N LEU A 385 -16.51 0.87 -14.03
CA LEU A 385 -17.33 -0.08 -14.77
C LEU A 385 -18.76 0.46 -14.91
N PRO A 386 -19.37 0.42 -16.11
CA PRO A 386 -20.69 0.99 -16.37
C PRO A 386 -21.85 0.08 -15.91
N ILE A 387 -21.56 -0.95 -15.11
CA ILE A 387 -22.52 -1.96 -14.64
C ILE A 387 -22.47 -2.08 -13.12
N ARG A 388 -23.41 -2.80 -12.52
CA ARG A 388 -23.38 -3.16 -11.10
C ARG A 388 -22.54 -4.42 -10.94
N VAL A 389 -21.55 -4.40 -10.06
CA VAL A 389 -20.76 -5.59 -9.70
C VAL A 389 -21.19 -6.06 -8.32
N GLU A 390 -22.17 -6.97 -8.30
CA GLU A 390 -22.82 -7.51 -7.09
C GLU A 390 -22.10 -8.76 -6.58
N ALA A 391 -20.80 -8.64 -6.38
CA ALA A 391 -19.90 -9.67 -5.86
C ALA A 391 -18.90 -9.06 -4.89
N GLY A 392 -18.35 -9.84 -3.95
CA GLY A 392 -17.36 -9.37 -2.99
C GLY A 392 -17.95 -8.54 -1.83
N GLU A 393 -17.11 -7.76 -1.15
CA GLU A 393 -17.52 -7.00 0.05
C GLU A 393 -18.50 -5.86 -0.30
N LYS A 394 -19.55 -5.75 0.52
CA LYS A 394 -20.46 -4.59 0.61
C LYS A 394 -19.83 -3.51 1.49
N LYS A 395 -20.42 -2.30 1.50
CA LYS A 395 -19.96 -1.24 2.40
C LYS A 395 -20.07 -1.69 3.86
N VAL A 396 -19.11 -1.26 4.68
CA VAL A 396 -19.15 -1.50 6.13
C VAL A 396 -20.30 -0.70 6.72
N ASN A 397 -21.21 -1.35 7.42
CA ASN A 397 -22.25 -0.65 8.16
C ASN A 397 -21.58 0.09 9.33
N SER A 398 -21.70 1.41 9.35
CA SER A 398 -21.29 2.23 10.49
C SER A 398 -22.26 2.04 11.66
N HIS A 399 -22.25 0.86 12.27
CA HIS A 399 -22.82 0.69 13.60
C HIS A 399 -21.77 1.15 14.60
N GLY A 400 -21.94 2.39 15.09
CA GLY A 400 -21.10 2.98 16.13
C GLY A 400 -20.23 4.14 15.63
N THR A 401 -20.85 5.28 15.32
CA THR A 401 -20.21 6.59 15.47
C THR A 401 -20.47 7.13 16.85
#